data_AF-X1Q8B5-F1
#
_entry.id   AF-X1Q8B5-F1
#
_cell.length_a   1.000
_cell.length_b   1.000
_cell.length_c   1.000
_cell.angle_alpha   90.00
_cell.angle_beta   90.00
_cell.angle_gamma   90.00
#
_symmetry.space_group_name_H-M   'P 1'
#
loop_
_entity.id
_entity.type
_entity.pdbx_description
1 polymer ?
#
loop_
_entity_poly.entity_id
_entity_poly.type
_entity_poly.pdbx_seq_one_letter_code
_entity_poly.pdbx_strand_id
1 'polypeptide(L)'
;KCYKSDGRENFLNFSRFVIACRKGHIDDFPWIEWVHGSSICSNPDLEYKVLVGTSGLSSIRIKCRSCKEKNTMTGSFNTDIFKKMGFKCRGKKPWLGKDKKEKCDEYPMTLQRGASNVYFPKVVSSILIPPYSDDIQTNFFSIQTKV
;
A
#
# COMPACT_ATOMS: atom_id res chain seq x y z
N LYS A 1 15.28 -11.61 -17.35
CA LYS A 1 13.97 -12.11 -17.84
C LYS A 1 13.61 -13.36 -17.05
N CYS A 2 12.38 -13.50 -16.57
CA CYS A 2 11.95 -14.70 -15.85
C CYS A 2 11.06 -15.51 -16.80
N TYR A 3 11.56 -16.66 -17.25
CA TYR A 3 10.84 -17.53 -18.17
C TYR A 3 10.06 -18.54 -17.34
N LYS A 4 8.77 -18.71 -17.67
CA LYS A 4 8.06 -19.91 -17.22
C LYS A 4 8.66 -21.11 -17.95
N SER A 5 8.46 -22.30 -17.39
CA SER A 5 8.84 -23.58 -18.02
C SER A 5 8.20 -23.80 -19.39
N ASP A 6 7.20 -23.00 -19.77
CA ASP A 6 6.48 -23.05 -21.06
C ASP A 6 7.03 -22.09 -22.14
N GLY A 7 8.16 -21.42 -21.90
CA GLY A 7 8.86 -20.60 -22.90
C GLY A 7 8.23 -19.23 -23.22
N ARG A 8 7.13 -18.84 -22.57
CA ARG A 8 6.53 -17.51 -22.77
C ARG A 8 7.34 -16.43 -22.05
N GLU A 9 7.60 -15.31 -22.74
CA GLU A 9 8.15 -14.13 -22.10
C GLU A 9 7.16 -13.57 -21.06
N ASN A 10 7.58 -13.55 -19.80
CA ASN A 10 6.82 -12.87 -18.76
C ASN A 10 7.47 -11.53 -18.45
N PHE A 11 6.67 -10.47 -18.49
CA PHE A 11 7.07 -9.18 -17.94
C PHE A 11 7.13 -9.31 -16.42
N LEU A 12 8.33 -9.16 -15.87
CA LEU A 12 8.53 -9.13 -14.43
C LEU A 12 8.08 -7.76 -13.91
N ASN A 13 6.89 -7.73 -13.33
CA ASN A 13 6.38 -6.52 -12.68
C ASN A 13 6.90 -6.49 -11.24
N PHE A 14 7.86 -5.62 -10.97
CA PHE A 14 8.29 -5.38 -9.60
C PHE A 14 7.17 -4.68 -8.83
N SER A 15 6.64 -5.33 -7.79
CA SER A 15 5.74 -4.66 -6.85
C SER A 15 6.43 -3.43 -6.26
N ARG A 16 5.71 -2.32 -6.21
CA ARG A 16 6.15 -1.09 -5.51
C ARG A 16 5.54 -0.96 -4.11
N PHE A 17 4.85 -1.97 -3.62
CA PHE A 17 4.17 -1.96 -2.33
C PHE A 17 4.89 -2.85 -1.33
N VAL A 18 5.11 -2.29 -0.15
CA VAL A 18 5.65 -2.96 1.02
C VAL A 18 4.73 -2.70 2.19
N ILE A 19 4.89 -3.48 3.25
CA ILE A 19 4.26 -3.21 4.53
C ILE A 19 5.32 -2.91 5.58
N ALA A 20 5.04 -1.97 6.48
CA ALA A 20 5.92 -1.66 7.60
C ALA A 20 5.13 -1.47 8.90
N CYS A 21 5.72 -1.78 10.04
CA CYS A 21 5.08 -1.58 11.35
C CYS A 21 5.79 -0.52 12.19
N ARG A 22 5.17 -0.10 13.30
CA ARG A 22 5.73 0.92 14.21
C ARG A 22 7.05 0.50 14.89
N LYS A 23 7.34 -0.80 14.94
CA LYS A 23 8.63 -1.34 15.42
C LYS A 23 9.73 -1.35 14.36
N GLY A 24 9.45 -0.82 13.16
CA GLY A 24 10.43 -0.67 12.09
C GLY A 24 10.59 -1.88 11.17
N HIS A 25 9.85 -2.98 11.36
CA HIS A 25 9.87 -4.12 10.44
C HIS A 25 9.34 -3.74 9.07
N ILE A 26 9.91 -4.35 8.03
CA ILE A 26 9.42 -4.22 6.65
C ILE A 26 9.27 -5.61 6.04
N ASP A 27 8.20 -5.81 5.30
CA ASP A 27 7.95 -7.04 4.53
C ASP A 27 7.29 -6.68 3.19
N ASP A 28 7.28 -7.64 2.27
CA ASP A 28 6.48 -7.53 1.06
C ASP A 28 4.99 -7.47 1.41
N PHE A 29 4.23 -6.75 0.58
CA PHE A 29 2.78 -6.67 0.74
C PHE A 29 2.13 -8.07 0.72
N PRO A 30 1.22 -8.41 1.64
CA PRO A 30 0.68 -9.75 1.79
C PRO A 30 -0.41 -10.04 0.75
N TRP A 31 0.02 -10.30 -0.49
CA TRP A 31 -0.86 -10.45 -1.66
C TRP A 31 -1.93 -11.55 -1.51
N ILE A 32 -1.57 -12.67 -0.90
CA ILE A 32 -2.47 -13.82 -0.75
C ILE A 32 -3.60 -13.45 0.21
N GLU A 33 -3.24 -12.95 1.39
CA GLU A 33 -4.17 -12.51 2.42
C GLU A 33 -5.02 -11.33 1.92
N TRP A 34 -4.44 -10.42 1.14
CA TRP A 34 -5.16 -9.29 0.56
C TRP A 34 -6.28 -9.70 -0.40
N VAL A 35 -6.03 -10.72 -1.23
CA VAL A 35 -7.03 -11.20 -2.18
C VAL A 35 -8.08 -12.07 -1.50
N HIS A 36 -7.68 -12.93 -0.58
CA HIS A 36 -8.57 -13.97 -0.02
C HIS A 36 -9.25 -13.58 1.30
N GLY A 37 -8.77 -12.55 1.98
CA GLY A 37 -9.24 -12.21 3.33
C GLY A 37 -9.02 -13.38 4.30
N SER A 38 -10.10 -13.85 4.92
CA SER A 38 -10.06 -14.91 5.94
C SER A 38 -9.99 -16.34 5.37
N SER A 39 -10.30 -16.55 4.08
CA SER A 39 -10.47 -17.88 3.49
C SER A 39 -9.52 -18.09 2.32
N ILE A 40 -8.27 -18.48 2.62
CA ILE A 40 -7.24 -18.74 1.61
C ILE A 40 -7.51 -20.09 0.92
N CYS A 41 -7.52 -20.12 -0.41
CA CYS A 41 -7.73 -21.36 -1.17
C CYS A 41 -6.50 -22.29 -1.09
N SER A 42 -6.67 -23.59 -1.35
CA SER A 42 -5.62 -24.60 -1.19
C SER A 42 -4.38 -24.40 -2.08
N ASN A 43 -4.54 -23.79 -3.26
CA ASN A 43 -3.42 -23.54 -4.18
C ASN A 43 -3.50 -22.11 -4.75
N PRO A 44 -3.10 -21.07 -4.01
CA PRO A 44 -3.18 -19.68 -4.47
C PRO A 44 -2.25 -19.42 -5.66
N ASP A 45 -2.82 -19.09 -6.81
CA ASP A 45 -2.08 -18.66 -8.00
C ASP A 45 -2.56 -17.25 -8.41
N LEU A 46 -1.77 -16.24 -8.06
CA LEU A 46 -2.17 -14.84 -8.23
C LEU A 46 -1.70 -14.27 -9.58
N GLU A 47 -2.62 -13.57 -10.24
CA GLU A 47 -2.38 -12.79 -11.44
C GLU A 47 -2.47 -11.30 -11.10
N TYR A 48 -1.39 -10.55 -11.35
CA TYR A 48 -1.31 -9.10 -11.21
C TYR A 48 -1.56 -8.43 -12.56
N LYS A 49 -2.56 -7.55 -12.65
CA LYS A 49 -2.89 -6.79 -13.87
C LYS A 49 -3.09 -5.31 -13.55
N VAL A 50 -2.58 -4.46 -14.44
CA VAL A 50 -2.87 -3.02 -14.45
C VAL A 50 -3.91 -2.77 -15.52
N LEU A 51 -5.06 -2.24 -15.13
CA LEU A 51 -6.18 -1.93 -16.01
C LEU A 51 -5.96 -0.56 -16.66
N VAL A 52 -6.12 -0.51 -17.98
CA VAL A 52 -6.07 0.72 -18.77
C VAL A 52 -7.39 1.47 -18.61
N GLY A 53 -7.36 2.81 -18.48
CA GLY A 53 -8.55 3.66 -18.37
C GLY A 53 -9.02 3.94 -16.93
N THR A 54 -8.44 3.27 -15.94
CA THR A 54 -8.63 3.58 -14.51
C THR A 54 -7.35 4.19 -13.94
N SER A 55 -7.47 5.17 -13.04
CA SER A 55 -6.31 5.83 -12.42
C SER A 55 -6.04 5.29 -11.00
N GLY A 56 -4.86 5.58 -10.47
CA GLY A 56 -4.52 5.32 -9.07
C GLY A 56 -4.49 3.84 -8.67
N LEU A 57 -4.92 3.55 -7.44
CA LEU A 57 -4.86 2.21 -6.83
C LEU A 57 -5.92 1.25 -7.38
N SER A 58 -7.07 1.76 -7.85
CA SER A 58 -8.12 0.97 -8.48
C SER A 58 -7.69 0.33 -9.80
N SER A 59 -6.66 0.89 -10.45
CA SER A 59 -6.09 0.32 -11.68
C SER A 59 -5.38 -1.00 -11.46
N ILE A 60 -4.93 -1.27 -10.24
CA ILE A 60 -4.16 -2.47 -9.93
C ILE A 60 -5.13 -3.53 -9.43
N ARG A 61 -5.31 -4.58 -10.23
CA ARG A 61 -6.21 -5.70 -9.94
C ARG A 61 -5.40 -6.98 -9.78
N ILE A 62 -5.67 -7.68 -8.69
CA ILE A 62 -5.07 -8.97 -8.37
C ILE A 62 -6.18 -10.00 -8.35
N LYS A 63 -6.01 -11.08 -9.10
CA LYS A 63 -6.98 -12.17 -9.19
C LYS A 63 -6.32 -13.50 -8.91
N CYS A 64 -6.92 -14.33 -8.07
CA CYS A 64 -6.53 -15.73 -7.94
C CYS A 64 -7.10 -16.53 -9.11
N ARG A 65 -6.25 -17.23 -9.88
CA ARG A 65 -6.67 -18.10 -10.98
C ARG A 65 -7.39 -19.36 -10.48
N SER A 66 -7.03 -19.84 -9.30
CA SER A 66 -7.55 -21.09 -8.72
C SER A 66 -8.99 -20.94 -8.19
N CYS A 67 -9.26 -19.94 -7.33
CA CYS A 67 -10.59 -19.74 -6.73
C CYS A 67 -11.39 -18.59 -7.34
N LYS A 68 -10.81 -17.85 -8.30
CA LYS A 68 -11.40 -16.67 -9.00
C LYS A 68 -11.61 -15.44 -8.12
N GLU A 69 -11.27 -15.49 -6.83
CA GLU A 69 -11.31 -14.35 -5.93
C GLU A 69 -10.42 -13.21 -6.45
N LYS A 70 -10.84 -11.97 -6.20
CA LYS A 70 -10.18 -10.80 -6.80
C LYS A 70 -10.28 -9.59 -5.88
N ASN A 71 -9.21 -8.81 -5.86
CA ASN A 71 -9.20 -7.53 -5.17
C ASN A 71 -8.43 -6.48 -5.96
N THR A 72 -8.67 -5.21 -5.67
CA THR A 72 -7.87 -4.09 -6.18
C THR A 72 -6.95 -3.57 -5.09
N MET A 73 -6.01 -2.67 -5.38
CA MET A 73 -5.24 -1.99 -4.33
C MET A 73 -6.01 -0.87 -3.64
N THR A 74 -7.27 -0.63 -4.00
CA THR A 74 -8.11 0.36 -3.34
C THR A 74 -8.26 0.03 -1.85
N GLY A 75 -8.02 1.02 -1.00
CA GLY A 75 -8.11 0.85 0.46
C GLY A 75 -6.94 0.10 1.10
N SER A 76 -5.94 -0.34 0.34
CA SER A 76 -4.76 -1.02 0.90
C SER A 76 -3.94 -0.11 1.82
N PHE A 77 -4.04 1.21 1.64
CA PHE A 77 -3.35 2.23 2.45
C PHE A 77 -4.14 2.70 3.67
N ASN A 78 -5.35 2.15 3.89
CA ASN A 78 -6.14 2.51 5.07
C ASN A 78 -5.44 2.02 6.35
N THR A 79 -5.40 2.85 7.38
CA THR A 79 -4.67 2.60 8.64
C THR A 79 -5.11 1.33 9.35
N ASP A 80 -6.40 1.01 9.33
CA ASP A 80 -6.98 -0.10 10.09
C ASP A 80 -7.21 -1.37 9.26
N ILE A 81 -6.77 -1.40 8.00
CA ILE A 81 -7.13 -2.50 7.10
C ILE A 81 -6.55 -3.83 7.57
N PHE A 82 -5.28 -3.85 7.98
CA PHE A 82 -4.62 -5.06 8.49
C PHE A 82 -5.19 -5.49 9.85
N LYS A 83 -5.67 -4.55 10.65
CA LYS A 83 -6.39 -4.84 11.90
C LYS A 83 -7.71 -5.54 11.62
N LYS A 84 -8.50 -5.04 10.66
CA LYS A 84 -9.77 -5.65 10.21
C LYS A 84 -9.56 -7.05 9.61
N MET A 85 -8.46 -7.24 8.90
CA MET A 85 -8.09 -8.54 8.32
C MET A 85 -7.48 -9.52 9.33
N GLY A 86 -7.13 -9.07 10.55
CA GLY A 86 -6.40 -9.88 11.52
C GLY A 86 -4.95 -10.19 11.10
N PHE A 87 -4.39 -9.45 10.15
CA PHE A 87 -3.02 -9.66 9.65
C PHE A 87 -2.01 -8.91 10.51
N LYS A 88 -1.18 -9.66 11.25
CA LYS A 88 -0.11 -9.10 12.08
C LYS A 88 1.22 -9.03 11.35
N CYS A 89 2.08 -8.12 11.79
CA CYS A 89 3.45 -8.01 11.29
C CYS A 89 4.23 -9.33 11.51
N ARG A 90 4.90 -9.81 10.47
CA ARG A 90 5.74 -11.03 10.52
C ARG A 90 7.12 -10.80 11.13
N GLY A 91 7.43 -9.56 11.52
CA GLY A 91 8.68 -9.20 12.20
C GLY A 91 9.94 -9.25 11.33
N LYS A 92 9.81 -9.23 10.00
CA LYS A 92 10.95 -9.36 9.08
C LYS A 92 11.87 -8.13 9.11
N LYS A 93 13.17 -8.39 9.04
CA LYS A 93 14.26 -7.41 8.98
C LYS A 93 15.21 -7.73 7.82
N PRO A 94 14.79 -7.52 6.56
CA PRO A 94 15.56 -7.92 5.38
C PRO A 94 16.98 -7.33 5.32
N TRP A 95 17.21 -6.16 5.93
CA TRP A 95 18.55 -5.55 6.01
C TRP A 95 19.53 -6.31 6.93
N LEU A 96 19.05 -7.21 7.80
CA LEU A 96 19.90 -8.08 8.63
C LEU A 96 20.18 -9.44 7.97
N GLY A 97 19.71 -9.64 6.74
CA GLY A 97 19.83 -10.89 5.99
C GLY A 97 18.53 -11.67 5.89
N LYS A 98 18.58 -12.74 5.08
CA LYS A 98 17.43 -13.64 4.88
C LYS A 98 17.08 -14.32 6.22
N ASP A 99 15.78 -14.42 6.49
CA ASP A 99 15.19 -15.08 7.66
C ASP A 99 15.40 -14.42 9.04
N LYS A 100 16.00 -13.23 9.10
CA LYS A 100 16.01 -12.45 10.35
C LYS A 100 14.62 -11.91 10.65
N LYS A 101 14.02 -12.49 11.70
CA LYS A 101 12.69 -12.14 12.22
C LYS A 101 12.75 -11.92 13.72
N GLU A 102 11.85 -11.08 14.22
CA GLU A 102 11.58 -10.95 15.66
C GLU A 102 10.08 -11.03 15.94
N LYS A 103 9.71 -11.33 17.19
CA LYS A 103 8.29 -11.38 17.56
C LYS A 103 7.70 -9.97 17.52
N CYS A 104 6.61 -9.81 16.78
CA CYS A 104 5.92 -8.53 16.63
C CYS A 104 4.41 -8.73 16.76
N ASP A 105 3.76 -7.86 17.54
CA ASP A 105 2.31 -7.87 17.78
C ASP A 105 1.61 -6.66 17.14
N GLU A 106 2.35 -5.84 16.39
CA GLU A 106 1.84 -4.67 15.71
C GLU A 106 1.09 -5.04 14.41
N TYR A 107 0.14 -4.19 14.04
CA TYR A 107 -0.45 -4.20 12.71
C TYR A 107 0.39 -3.33 11.78
N PRO A 108 0.81 -3.83 10.61
CA PRO A 108 1.58 -3.02 9.69
C PRO A 108 0.69 -2.06 8.90
N MET A 109 1.30 -1.17 8.12
CA MET A 109 0.65 -0.28 7.16
C MET A 109 1.32 -0.43 5.79
N THR A 110 0.54 -0.23 4.73
CA THR A 110 1.06 -0.28 3.36
C THR A 110 1.80 1.01 3.04
N LEU A 111 2.97 0.88 2.44
CA LEU A 111 3.79 1.98 1.96
C LEU A 111 4.18 1.74 0.51
N GLN A 112 4.40 2.82 -0.23
CA GLN A 112 5.12 2.73 -1.50
C GLN A 112 6.60 2.61 -1.19
N ARG A 113 7.31 1.65 -1.81
CA ARG A 113 8.74 1.40 -1.55
C ARG A 113 9.61 2.65 -1.75
N GLY A 114 9.21 3.56 -2.64
CA GLY A 114 9.90 4.83 -2.89
C GLY A 114 9.48 5.99 -1.99
N ALA A 115 8.61 5.77 -1.00
CA ALA A 115 8.18 6.85 -0.11
C ALA A 115 9.29 7.23 0.88
N SER A 116 9.48 8.53 1.12
CA SER A 116 10.57 9.04 1.97
C SER A 116 10.54 8.49 3.40
N ASN A 117 9.35 8.22 3.94
CA ASN A 117 9.16 7.64 5.27
C ASN A 117 9.58 6.16 5.39
N VAL A 118 9.92 5.49 4.27
CA VAL A 118 10.53 4.16 4.27
C VAL A 118 12.02 4.25 4.60
N TYR A 119 12.68 5.34 4.19
CA TYR A 119 14.13 5.51 4.33
C TYR A 119 14.51 6.36 5.55
N PHE A 120 13.67 7.32 5.93
CA PHE A 120 13.92 8.21 7.05
C PHE A 120 12.98 7.89 8.22
N PRO A 121 13.49 7.41 9.37
CA PRO A 121 12.65 6.96 10.49
C PRO A 121 11.92 8.12 11.20
N LYS A 122 12.41 9.36 11.05
CA LYS A 122 11.80 10.56 11.63
C LYS A 122 11.05 11.33 10.55
N VAL A 123 9.74 11.14 10.49
CA VAL A 123 8.84 11.92 9.63
C VAL A 123 8.42 13.16 10.41
N VAL A 124 8.92 14.33 10.01
CA VAL A 124 8.48 15.63 10.55
C VAL A 124 7.61 16.29 9.47
N SER A 125 6.32 16.50 9.74
CA SER A 125 5.48 17.32 8.88
C SER A 125 5.62 18.79 9.30
N SER A 126 5.97 19.65 8.36
CA SER A 126 5.82 21.09 8.51
C SER A 126 5.02 21.59 7.31
N ILE A 127 3.90 22.26 7.58
CA ILE A 127 3.22 23.07 6.59
C ILE A 127 3.31 24.50 7.10
N LEU A 128 4.18 25.28 6.47
CA LEU A 128 4.29 26.71 6.74
C LEU A 128 3.25 27.40 5.86
N ILE A 129 2.14 27.85 6.45
CA ILE A 129 1.21 28.77 5.80
C ILE A 129 1.68 30.17 6.20
N PRO A 130 2.39 30.92 5.34
CA PRO A 130 2.81 32.27 5.67
C PRO A 130 1.59 33.17 5.94
N PRO A 131 1.64 34.05 6.95
CA PRO A 131 0.57 35.00 7.26
C PRO A 131 0.60 36.15 6.25
N TYR A 132 0.05 35.92 5.06
CA TYR A 132 -0.31 36.97 4.11
C TYR A 132 -1.67 36.67 3.44
N SER A 133 -2.54 35.94 4.15
CA SER A 133 -3.92 35.67 3.73
C SER A 133 -4.94 36.67 4.29
N ASP A 134 -4.49 37.83 4.75
CA ASP A 134 -5.39 38.91 5.19
C ASP A 134 -5.85 39.78 4.02
N ASP A 135 -5.00 39.98 2.99
CA ASP A 135 -5.36 40.82 1.82
C ASP A 135 -6.34 40.13 0.85
N ILE A 136 -6.52 38.81 0.95
CA ILE A 136 -7.44 38.04 0.09
C ILE A 136 -8.82 37.83 0.75
N GLN A 137 -8.95 38.08 2.06
CA GLN A 137 -10.22 37.90 2.78
C GLN A 137 -11.20 39.07 2.64
N THR A 138 -10.74 40.26 2.23
CA THR A 138 -11.57 41.47 2.24
C THR A 138 -12.50 41.63 1.03
N ASN A 139 -12.28 40.91 -0.08
CA ASN A 139 -13.09 41.09 -1.31
C ASN A 139 -14.12 39.99 -1.60
N PHE A 140 -14.16 38.89 -0.85
CA PHE A 140 -15.15 37.82 -1.10
C PHE A 140 -16.41 37.90 -0.22
N PHE A 141 -16.39 38.65 0.88
CA PHE A 141 -17.54 38.76 1.79
C PHE A 141 -18.45 39.97 1.57
N SER A 142 -18.07 40.92 0.71
CA SER A 142 -18.87 42.13 0.44
C SER A 142 -20.01 41.94 -0.58
N ILE A 143 -20.10 40.80 -1.27
CA ILE A 143 -21.12 40.58 -2.31
C ILE A 143 -22.41 39.91 -1.75
N GLN A 144 -22.40 39.37 -0.53
CA GLN A 144 -23.54 38.57 -0.04
C GLN A 144 -24.44 39.20 1.03
N THR A 145 -24.22 40.45 1.45
CA THR A 145 -25.18 41.11 2.34
C THR A 145 -25.42 42.56 1.99
N LYS A 146 -26.62 42.79 1.44
CA LYS A 146 -27.43 44.01 1.43
C LYS A 146 -27.27 44.99 0.25
N VAL A 147 -28.37 45.01 -0.53
CA VAL A 147 -28.93 46.08 -1.39
C VAL A 147 -28.30 46.26 -2.76
#